data_AF-D5ABJ7-F1
#
_entry.id   AF-D5ABJ7-F1
#
_cell.length_a   1.000
_cell.length_b   1.000
_cell.length_c   1.000
_cell.angle_alpha   90.00
_cell.angle_beta   90.00
_cell.angle_gamma   90.00
#
_symmetry.space_group_name_H-M   'P 1'
#
loop_
_entity.id
_entity.type
_entity.pdbx_description
1 polymer ?
#
loop_
_entity_poly.entity_id
_entity_poly.type
_entity_poly.pdbx_seq_one_letter_code
_entity_poly.pdbx_strand_id
1 'polypeptide(L)'
;MEKQLSTSFAAVALEIGLLCVVFLCIIPVGGLAQELQEFAAVRAQQDSVVHSYETHCSRERSRTAWKIIEEYLMPFVEQENYNISRTCRLHLEIDMFREQEPHKDHLQVNEWQCGFCRKIFISEKLLDQHFDNRHHNLLNISRSRCLADMCGALHCDAMDKSKPIKTKCNPAAADKNCHLCESLANSCFPPQESPSARRLHDFFLRQFCDAHTCKRGSQPFARGSGKTTNLLYYAVCLLLMMMLPIFYCIVYVHQREMGKHIKNFKRIPKMNQKKSY
;
A
#
# COMPACT_ATOMS: atom_id res chain seq x y z
N MET A 1 -49.75 6.10 -21.90
CA MET A 1 -48.64 6.90 -21.34
C MET A 1 -47.42 6.06 -20.93
N GLU A 2 -47.31 4.79 -21.33
CA GLU A 2 -46.12 3.96 -21.06
C GLU A 2 -44.96 4.21 -22.04
N LYS A 3 -45.26 4.56 -23.29
CA LYS A 3 -44.22 4.82 -24.31
C LYS A 3 -43.40 6.10 -24.07
N GLN A 4 -43.90 7.05 -23.30
CA GLN A 4 -43.24 8.34 -23.01
C GLN A 4 -42.23 8.26 -21.85
N LEU A 5 -42.36 7.28 -20.95
CA LEU A 5 -41.48 7.16 -19.77
C LEU A 5 -40.25 6.28 -20.06
N SER A 6 -40.40 5.24 -20.89
CA SER A 6 -39.28 4.39 -21.33
C SER A 6 -38.29 5.15 -22.22
N THR A 7 -38.78 6.10 -23.03
CA THR A 7 -37.93 6.97 -23.86
C THR A 7 -37.13 7.96 -23.02
N SER A 8 -37.64 8.38 -21.86
CA SER A 8 -36.96 9.32 -20.97
C SER A 8 -35.82 8.66 -20.19
N PHE A 9 -35.95 7.40 -19.77
CA PHE A 9 -34.87 6.66 -19.10
C PHE A 9 -33.74 6.26 -20.05
N ALA A 10 -34.05 5.83 -21.27
CA ALA A 10 -33.04 5.55 -22.29
C ALA A 10 -32.28 6.82 -22.69
N ALA A 11 -32.96 7.97 -22.77
CA ALA A 11 -32.34 9.26 -23.06
C ALA A 11 -31.39 9.71 -21.94
N VAL A 12 -31.77 9.56 -20.67
CA VAL A 12 -30.91 9.92 -19.53
C VAL A 12 -29.68 9.02 -19.42
N ALA A 13 -29.82 7.72 -19.70
CA ALA A 13 -28.67 6.80 -19.73
C ALA A 13 -27.71 7.10 -20.91
N LEU A 14 -28.25 7.52 -22.06
CA LEU A 14 -27.45 7.92 -23.22
C LEU A 14 -26.72 9.25 -22.97
N GLU A 15 -27.38 10.23 -22.34
CA GLU A 15 -26.80 11.52 -21.93
C GLU A 15 -25.67 11.35 -20.90
N ILE A 16 -25.88 10.51 -19.87
CA ILE A 16 -24.84 10.20 -18.86
C ILE A 16 -23.68 9.43 -19.51
N GLY A 17 -23.97 8.50 -20.41
CA GLY A 17 -22.95 7.78 -21.17
C GLY A 17 -22.12 8.72 -22.06
N LEU A 18 -22.78 9.66 -22.74
CA LEU A 18 -22.11 10.64 -23.61
C LEU A 18 -21.28 11.64 -22.79
N LEU A 19 -21.79 12.10 -21.64
CA LEU A 19 -21.05 12.95 -20.70
C LEU A 19 -19.81 12.25 -20.11
N CYS A 20 -19.91 10.95 -19.80
CA CYS A 20 -18.76 10.16 -19.32
C CYS A 20 -17.70 9.95 -20.42
N VAL A 21 -18.10 9.72 -21.67
CA VAL A 21 -17.17 9.60 -22.80
C VAL A 21 -16.52 10.95 -23.11
N VAL A 22 -17.27 12.05 -23.05
CA VAL A 22 -16.74 13.41 -23.22
C VAL A 22 -15.77 13.77 -22.07
N PHE A 23 -16.06 13.40 -20.82
CA PHE A 23 -15.12 13.59 -19.70
C PHE A 23 -13.84 12.74 -19.84
N LEU A 24 -13.92 11.54 -20.41
CA LEU A 24 -12.75 10.70 -20.70
C LEU A 24 -11.95 11.19 -21.92
N CYS A 25 -12.59 11.88 -22.87
CA CYS A 25 -11.96 12.45 -24.07
C CYS A 25 -11.44 13.89 -23.88
N ILE A 26 -11.89 14.62 -22.85
CA ILE A 26 -11.43 15.99 -22.54
C ILE A 26 -10.21 15.99 -21.60
N ILE A 27 -9.82 14.86 -20.98
CA ILE A 27 -8.51 14.78 -20.33
C ILE A 27 -7.45 14.78 -21.44
N PRO A 28 -6.59 15.81 -21.55
CA PRO A 28 -5.51 15.77 -22.52
C PRO A 28 -4.49 14.72 -22.04
N VAL A 29 -4.50 13.56 -22.69
CA VAL A 29 -3.36 12.64 -22.71
C VAL A 29 -2.34 13.27 -23.65
N GLY A 30 -1.62 14.29 -23.16
CA GLY A 30 -0.64 15.00 -23.95
C GLY A 30 -0.19 16.28 -23.26
N GLY A 31 0.98 16.24 -22.63
CA GLY A 31 1.68 17.44 -22.18
C GLY A 31 2.05 17.48 -20.70
N LEU A 32 2.67 16.44 -20.15
CA LEU A 32 3.47 16.57 -18.92
C LEU A 32 4.75 15.72 -18.98
N ALA A 33 5.36 15.66 -20.16
CA ALA A 33 6.58 14.89 -20.40
C ALA A 33 7.81 15.78 -20.70
N GLN A 34 7.72 17.11 -20.51
CA GLN A 34 8.80 18.01 -20.93
C GLN A 34 9.29 19.04 -19.90
N GLU A 35 8.67 19.16 -18.72
CA GLU A 35 9.16 20.07 -17.65
C GLU A 35 9.73 19.38 -16.40
N LEU A 36 9.88 18.04 -16.41
CA LEU A 36 10.55 17.31 -15.32
C LEU A 36 12.04 17.02 -15.60
N GLN A 37 12.56 17.42 -16.76
CA GLN A 37 13.92 17.09 -17.20
C GLN A 37 14.96 18.18 -16.85
N GLU A 38 14.54 19.40 -16.48
CA GLU A 38 15.47 20.51 -16.24
C GLU A 38 15.93 20.62 -14.76
N PHE A 39 15.26 19.93 -13.83
CA PHE A 39 15.64 19.91 -12.41
C PHE A 39 16.50 18.69 -12.00
N ALA A 40 16.70 17.72 -12.89
CA ALA A 40 17.45 16.49 -12.61
C ALA A 40 18.98 16.63 -12.76
N ALA A 41 19.46 17.70 -13.40
CA ALA A 41 20.89 17.89 -13.71
C ALA A 41 21.73 18.53 -12.59
N VAL A 42 21.12 18.97 -11.47
CA VAL A 42 21.83 19.74 -10.42
C VAL A 42 22.25 18.90 -9.20
N ARG A 43 21.89 17.61 -9.10
CA ARG A 43 22.20 16.78 -7.91
C ARG A 43 23.22 15.65 -8.11
N ALA A 44 23.91 15.62 -9.24
CA ALA A 44 24.90 14.57 -9.52
C ALA A 44 26.35 15.02 -9.21
N GLN A 45 26.59 15.80 -8.17
CA GLN A 45 27.96 16.05 -7.73
C GLN A 45 28.03 16.56 -6.28
N GLN A 46 27.86 15.66 -5.31
CA GLN A 46 28.67 15.60 -4.09
C GLN A 46 28.22 14.35 -3.32
N ASP A 47 29.07 13.32 -3.27
CA ASP A 47 29.16 12.39 -2.13
C ASP A 47 30.35 11.46 -2.35
N SER A 48 31.53 12.05 -2.28
CA SER A 48 32.79 11.34 -2.06
C SER A 48 33.30 11.67 -0.65
N VAL A 49 33.23 10.65 0.21
CA VAL A 49 34.13 10.38 1.34
C VAL A 49 34.34 11.52 2.35
N VAL A 50 33.58 11.47 3.45
CA VAL A 50 34.10 11.79 4.80
C VAL A 50 33.54 10.76 5.77
N HIS A 51 34.44 9.93 6.32
CA HIS A 51 34.15 8.96 7.36
C HIS A 51 34.23 9.69 8.71
N SER A 52 33.08 10.06 9.27
CA SER A 52 32.95 10.41 10.69
C SER A 52 31.78 9.61 11.24
N TYR A 53 31.96 9.05 12.43
CA TYR A 53 31.05 8.13 13.11
C TYR A 53 29.82 8.84 13.72
N GLU A 54 29.23 9.77 12.97
CA GLU A 54 27.86 10.21 13.18
C GLU A 54 26.96 9.12 12.58
N THR A 55 26.04 8.55 13.35
CA THR A 55 25.13 7.49 12.91
C THR A 55 24.14 8.02 11.87
N HIS A 56 24.58 8.19 10.62
CA HIS A 56 23.73 8.52 9.48
C HIS A 56 22.97 7.26 9.04
N CYS A 57 22.02 6.83 9.88
CA CYS A 57 21.03 5.85 9.47
C CYS A 57 20.12 6.49 8.42
N SER A 58 20.12 5.97 7.19
CA SER A 58 19.22 6.47 6.14
C SER A 58 17.77 6.05 6.46
N ARG A 59 16.97 7.02 6.91
CA ARG A 59 15.56 6.81 7.29
C ARG A 59 14.71 6.19 6.18
N GLU A 60 14.80 6.71 4.97
CA GLU A 60 14.08 6.19 3.80
C GLU A 60 14.45 4.72 3.52
N ARG A 61 15.73 4.36 3.58
CA ARG A 61 16.16 2.97 3.41
C ARG A 61 15.71 2.07 4.56
N SER A 62 15.72 2.59 5.79
CA SER A 62 15.20 1.90 6.97
C SER A 62 13.70 1.59 6.82
N ARG A 63 12.92 2.55 6.31
CA ARG A 63 11.49 2.38 5.99
C ARG A 63 11.27 1.30 4.94
N THR A 64 12.10 1.27 3.89
CA THR A 64 12.04 0.22 2.86
C THR A 64 12.38 -1.16 3.43
N ALA A 65 13.43 -1.27 4.26
CA ALA A 65 13.78 -2.51 4.95
C ALA A 65 12.61 -2.99 5.84
N TRP A 66 12.03 -2.08 6.62
CA TRP A 66 10.87 -2.37 7.46
C TRP A 66 9.69 -2.89 6.65
N LYS A 67 9.34 -2.21 5.54
CA LYS A 67 8.27 -2.65 4.64
C LYS A 67 8.51 -4.06 4.09
N ILE A 68 9.75 -4.38 3.73
CA ILE A 68 10.12 -5.72 3.26
C ILE A 68 9.92 -6.77 4.35
N ILE A 69 10.34 -6.47 5.59
CA ILE A 69 10.15 -7.37 6.73
C ILE A 69 8.64 -7.60 6.96
N GLU A 70 7.87 -6.53 7.05
CA GLU A 70 6.42 -6.59 7.27
C GLU A 70 5.67 -7.30 6.14
N GLU A 71 6.11 -7.11 4.89
CA GLU A 71 5.43 -7.67 3.73
C GLU A 71 5.85 -9.11 3.42
N TYR A 72 7.13 -9.46 3.55
CA TYR A 72 7.65 -10.75 3.07
C TYR A 72 8.12 -11.70 4.17
N LEU A 73 8.33 -11.22 5.42
CA LEU A 73 8.79 -12.05 6.54
C LEU A 73 7.71 -12.26 7.59
N MET A 74 7.11 -11.18 8.09
CA MET A 74 6.17 -11.23 9.21
C MET A 74 4.98 -12.18 9.01
N PRO A 75 4.34 -12.28 7.82
CA PRO A 75 3.23 -13.20 7.62
C PRO A 75 3.58 -14.67 7.94
N PHE A 76 4.83 -15.08 7.64
CA PHE A 76 5.30 -16.44 7.91
C PHE A 76 5.71 -16.63 9.37
N VAL A 77 6.29 -15.60 10.00
CA VAL A 77 6.64 -15.61 11.42
C VAL A 77 5.38 -15.75 12.29
N GLU A 78 4.33 -14.99 11.94
CA GLU A 78 3.02 -15.05 12.59
C GLU A 78 2.34 -16.41 12.35
N GLN A 79 2.38 -16.93 11.13
CA GLN A 79 1.84 -18.26 10.81
C GLN A 79 2.50 -19.38 11.64
N GLU A 80 3.81 -19.28 11.89
CA GLU A 80 4.58 -20.24 12.68
C GLU A 80 4.51 -19.97 14.20
N ASN A 81 3.77 -18.93 14.62
CA ASN A 81 3.69 -18.43 16.01
C ASN A 81 5.06 -18.27 16.67
N TYR A 82 6.05 -17.80 15.90
CA TYR A 82 7.43 -17.69 16.36
C TYR A 82 7.72 -16.30 16.92
N ASN A 83 8.35 -16.26 18.10
CA ASN A 83 8.81 -15.01 18.67
C ASN A 83 10.28 -14.77 18.30
N ILE A 84 10.55 -13.72 17.53
CA ILE A 84 11.90 -13.34 17.16
C ILE A 84 12.65 -12.91 18.43
N SER A 85 13.89 -13.36 18.61
CA SER A 85 14.70 -12.97 19.77
C SER A 85 15.02 -11.46 19.77
N ARG A 86 15.05 -10.84 20.96
CA ARG A 86 15.53 -9.45 21.16
C ARG A 86 17.01 -9.25 20.83
N THR A 87 17.76 -10.32 20.58
CA THR A 87 19.15 -10.24 20.11
C THR A 87 19.24 -10.19 18.58
N CYS A 88 18.18 -10.56 17.87
CA CYS A 88 18.12 -10.54 16.42
C CYS A 88 18.03 -9.10 15.89
N ARG A 89 18.80 -8.80 14.86
CA ARG A 89 18.84 -7.46 14.23
C ARG A 89 17.56 -7.09 13.46
N LEU A 90 16.69 -8.05 13.17
CA LEU A 90 15.38 -7.85 12.54
C LEU A 90 14.24 -7.70 13.56
N HIS A 91 14.55 -7.70 14.87
CA HIS A 91 13.52 -7.58 15.90
C HIS A 91 12.85 -6.20 15.88
N LEU A 92 11.52 -6.20 15.98
CA LEU A 92 10.64 -5.03 15.85
C LEU A 92 11.01 -3.86 16.76
N GLU A 93 11.33 -4.18 18.01
CA GLU A 93 11.62 -3.17 19.04
C GLU A 93 13.02 -2.55 18.93
N ILE A 94 13.88 -3.08 18.06
CA ILE A 94 15.27 -2.60 17.92
C ILE A 94 15.37 -1.58 16.78
N ASP A 95 14.34 -1.42 15.94
CA ASP A 95 14.34 -0.42 14.88
C ASP A 95 14.41 1.01 15.44
N MET A 96 15.45 1.74 15.04
CA MET A 96 15.73 3.12 15.45
C MET A 96 14.56 4.07 15.21
N PHE A 97 13.86 3.95 14.09
CA PHE A 97 12.78 4.88 13.72
C PHE A 97 11.40 4.36 14.08
N ARG A 98 11.31 3.23 14.81
CA ARG A 98 10.05 2.55 15.11
C ARG A 98 9.01 3.43 15.78
N GLU A 99 9.44 4.30 16.69
CA GLU A 99 8.54 5.21 17.37
C GLU A 99 8.14 6.41 16.50
N GLN A 100 8.96 6.84 15.55
CA GLN A 100 8.69 8.05 14.77
C GLN A 100 7.87 7.79 13.51
N GLU A 101 8.10 6.68 12.82
CA GLU A 101 7.40 6.37 11.55
C GLU A 101 5.86 6.29 11.69
N PRO A 102 5.28 5.71 12.76
CA PRO A 102 3.83 5.71 12.96
C PRO A 102 3.24 7.08 13.28
N HIS A 103 4.05 8.06 13.67
CA HIS A 103 3.61 9.42 14.02
C HIS A 103 3.67 10.39 12.83
N LYS A 104 3.54 9.85 11.62
CA LYS A 104 3.38 10.62 10.40
C LYS A 104 1.93 10.53 9.95
N ASP A 105 1.22 11.64 10.11
CA ASP A 105 -0.17 11.73 9.70
C ASP A 105 -0.22 12.31 8.28
N HIS A 106 -0.59 11.50 7.29
CA HIS A 106 -0.83 11.98 5.93
C HIS A 106 -2.30 12.40 5.80
N LEU A 107 -2.55 13.71 5.87
CA LEU A 107 -3.91 14.26 5.91
C LEU A 107 -4.50 14.37 4.51
N GLN A 108 -3.75 14.99 3.59
CA GLN A 108 -4.14 15.23 2.19
C GLN A 108 -2.90 15.22 1.30
N VAL A 109 -3.11 15.33 -0.02
CA VAL A 109 -2.02 15.49 -0.99
C VAL A 109 -1.17 16.69 -0.59
N ASN A 110 0.13 16.46 -0.40
CA ASN A 110 1.09 17.46 0.07
C ASN A 110 0.81 18.03 1.47
N GLU A 111 0.08 17.30 2.33
CA GLU A 111 -0.15 17.69 3.72
C GLU A 111 0.26 16.57 4.67
N TRP A 112 1.46 16.72 5.23
CA TRP A 112 2.06 15.80 6.19
C TRP A 112 2.10 16.44 7.58
N GLN A 113 1.50 15.81 8.58
CA GLN A 113 1.48 16.32 9.95
C GLN A 113 2.36 15.47 10.87
N CYS A 114 3.11 16.17 11.73
CA CYS A 114 3.85 15.55 12.83
C CYS A 114 2.89 15.14 13.95
N GLY A 115 2.84 13.86 14.30
CA GLY A 115 1.98 13.35 15.37
C GLY A 115 2.35 13.85 16.78
N PHE A 116 3.60 14.27 17.00
CA PHE A 116 4.06 14.74 18.32
C PHE A 116 3.70 16.21 18.60
N CYS A 117 3.86 17.10 17.61
CA CYS A 117 3.71 18.54 17.79
C CYS A 117 2.67 19.19 16.85
N ARG A 118 1.97 18.38 16.05
CA ARG A 118 0.89 18.78 15.12
C ARG A 118 1.28 19.78 14.01
N LYS A 119 2.57 20.04 13.80
CA LYS A 119 3.06 20.87 12.68
C LYS A 119 2.81 20.19 11.34
N ILE A 120 2.40 20.98 10.35
CA ILE A 120 2.09 20.51 9.00
C ILE A 120 3.22 20.89 8.04
N PHE A 121 3.53 20.00 7.11
CA PHE A 121 4.60 20.08 6.14
C PHE A 121 4.08 19.72 4.75
N ILE A 122 4.69 20.32 3.73
CA ILE A 122 4.28 20.12 2.33
C ILE A 122 4.70 18.74 1.81
N SER A 123 5.75 18.15 2.37
CA SER A 123 6.27 16.85 1.92
C SER A 123 6.75 16.00 3.09
N GLU A 124 6.75 14.69 2.89
CA GLU A 124 7.28 13.73 3.86
C GLU A 124 8.76 14.03 4.19
N LYS A 125 9.54 14.44 3.18
CA LYS A 125 10.95 14.79 3.38
C LYS A 125 11.15 15.94 4.37
N LEU A 126 10.29 16.96 4.33
CA LEU A 126 10.35 18.08 5.28
C LEU A 126 9.92 17.64 6.68
N LEU A 127 8.95 16.72 6.78
CA LEU A 127 8.56 16.12 8.06
C LEU A 127 9.69 15.25 8.64
N ASP A 128 10.35 14.44 7.81
CA ASP A 128 11.52 13.63 8.20
C ASP A 128 12.65 14.51 8.74
N GLN A 129 12.99 15.58 8.01
CA GLN A 129 13.97 16.56 8.48
C GLN A 129 13.52 17.24 9.78
N HIS A 130 12.22 17.50 9.97
CA HIS A 130 11.71 18.02 11.23
C HIS A 130 11.91 17.02 12.38
N PHE A 131 11.70 15.72 12.17
CA PHE A 131 11.99 14.72 13.22
C PHE A 131 13.46 14.70 13.62
N ASP A 132 14.36 14.75 12.64
CA ASP A 132 15.81 14.75 12.90
C ASP A 132 16.25 15.98 13.70
N ASN A 133 15.59 17.13 13.52
CA ASN A 133 15.96 18.37 14.20
C ASN A 133 15.24 18.60 15.54
N ARG A 134 13.98 18.16 15.67
CA ARG A 134 13.10 18.54 16.80
C ARG A 134 12.67 17.37 17.67
N HIS A 135 12.76 16.15 17.17
CA HIS A 135 12.32 14.93 17.86
C HIS A 135 13.42 13.86 17.93
N HIS A 136 14.67 14.24 17.69
CA HIS A 136 15.83 13.34 17.81
C HIS A 136 15.95 12.69 19.18
N ASN A 137 15.52 13.39 20.24
CA ASN A 137 15.50 12.89 21.62
C ASN A 137 14.55 11.72 21.85
N LEU A 138 13.60 11.46 20.94
CA LEU A 138 12.72 10.29 21.00
C LEU A 138 13.38 9.03 20.44
N LEU A 139 14.59 9.13 19.87
CA LEU A 139 15.33 7.97 19.37
C LEU A 139 16.04 7.25 20.53
N ASN A 140 15.85 5.94 20.63
CA ASN A 140 16.60 5.12 21.58
C ASN A 140 17.98 4.72 21.02
N ILE A 141 18.88 5.69 20.88
CA ILE A 141 20.18 5.53 20.21
C ILE A 141 21.02 4.40 20.85
N SER A 142 20.89 4.18 22.16
CA SER A 142 21.70 3.20 22.90
C SER A 142 21.34 1.73 22.62
N ARG A 143 20.07 1.45 22.33
CA ARG A 143 19.56 0.07 22.16
C ARG A 143 19.10 -0.21 20.74
N SER A 144 18.78 0.83 19.97
CA SER A 144 18.30 0.68 18.61
C SER A 144 19.42 0.43 17.61
N ARG A 145 19.06 -0.20 16.49
CA ARG A 145 19.92 -0.44 15.34
C ARG A 145 19.25 0.15 14.10
N CYS A 146 20.08 0.54 13.15
CA CYS A 146 19.62 1.01 11.86
C CYS A 146 19.20 -0.18 10.97
N LEU A 147 17.92 -0.29 10.60
CA LEU A 147 17.51 -1.35 9.66
C LEU A 147 18.07 -1.14 8.24
N ALA A 148 18.45 0.09 7.88
CA ALA A 148 19.09 0.36 6.59
C ALA A 148 20.43 -0.39 6.43
N ASP A 149 21.11 -0.74 7.52
CA ASP A 149 22.33 -1.55 7.48
C ASP A 149 22.06 -2.99 6.98
N MET A 150 20.82 -3.47 7.13
CA MET A 150 20.38 -4.79 6.66
C MET A 150 19.87 -4.75 5.20
N CYS A 151 19.82 -3.58 4.56
CA CYS A 151 19.29 -3.47 3.20
C CYS A 151 20.05 -4.27 2.15
N GLY A 152 21.35 -4.52 2.38
CA GLY A 152 22.14 -5.40 1.52
C GLY A 152 21.58 -6.82 1.48
N ALA A 153 21.18 -7.36 2.63
CA ALA A 153 20.60 -8.70 2.77
C ALA A 153 19.10 -8.77 2.44
N LEU A 154 18.38 -7.65 2.61
CA LEU A 154 16.93 -7.58 2.39
C LEU A 154 16.55 -7.13 0.97
N HIS A 155 17.51 -6.86 0.07
CA HIS A 155 17.26 -6.38 -1.29
C HIS A 155 16.45 -5.06 -1.35
N CYS A 156 16.70 -4.10 -0.45
CA CYS A 156 15.97 -2.82 -0.45
C CYS A 156 16.02 -2.09 -1.81
N ASP A 157 17.17 -2.13 -2.48
CA ASP A 157 17.38 -1.47 -3.77
C ASP A 157 16.51 -2.09 -4.87
N ALA A 158 16.04 -3.34 -4.73
CA ALA A 158 15.13 -3.98 -5.68
C ALA A 158 13.67 -3.54 -5.50
N MET A 159 13.28 -3.07 -4.32
CA MET A 159 11.94 -2.56 -4.04
C MET A 159 11.76 -1.09 -4.43
N ASP A 160 12.86 -0.36 -4.52
CA ASP A 160 12.87 1.04 -4.91
C ASP A 160 12.82 1.20 -6.43
N LYS A 161 11.61 1.29 -6.98
CA LYS A 161 11.36 1.46 -8.42
C LYS A 161 11.90 2.78 -8.99
N SER A 162 12.29 3.74 -8.14
CA SER A 162 12.86 5.01 -8.58
C SER A 162 14.32 4.87 -9.02
N LYS A 163 15.02 3.83 -8.56
CA LYS A 163 16.42 3.59 -8.90
C LYS A 163 16.56 2.71 -10.13
N PRO A 164 17.47 3.05 -11.07
CA PRO A 164 17.73 2.19 -12.21
C PRO A 164 18.27 0.84 -11.74
N ILE A 165 17.70 -0.23 -12.30
CA ILE A 165 18.19 -1.59 -12.05
C ILE A 165 19.65 -1.66 -12.53
N LYS A 166 20.55 -2.01 -11.62
CA LYS A 166 21.98 -2.19 -11.94
C LYS A 166 22.10 -3.28 -13.01
N THR A 167 22.58 -2.90 -14.20
CA THR A 167 22.69 -3.79 -15.36
C THR A 167 23.83 -4.80 -15.23
N LYS A 168 24.83 -4.53 -14.38
CA LYS A 168 25.98 -5.39 -14.14
C LYS A 168 26.06 -5.81 -12.67
N CYS A 169 26.07 -7.12 -12.43
CA CYS A 169 26.24 -7.69 -11.10
C CYS A 169 27.70 -7.52 -10.63
N ASN A 170 27.88 -7.15 -9.36
CA ASN A 170 29.18 -7.18 -8.68
C ASN A 170 29.26 -8.45 -7.81
N PRO A 171 30.12 -9.42 -8.15
CA PRO A 171 30.20 -10.69 -7.42
C PRO A 171 30.64 -10.52 -5.96
N ALA A 172 31.56 -9.59 -5.67
CA ALA A 172 32.02 -9.35 -4.30
C ALA A 172 30.91 -8.75 -3.42
N ALA A 173 30.06 -7.87 -3.99
CA ALA A 173 28.93 -7.31 -3.27
C ALA A 173 27.83 -8.36 -3.05
N ALA A 174 27.57 -9.21 -4.04
CA ALA A 174 26.62 -10.31 -3.92
C ALA A 174 27.04 -11.29 -2.81
N ASP A 175 28.32 -11.70 -2.81
CA ASP A 175 28.89 -12.59 -1.80
C ASP A 175 28.83 -12.00 -0.38
N LYS A 176 29.25 -10.73 -0.22
CA LYS A 176 29.14 -10.01 1.05
C LYS A 176 27.70 -9.96 1.57
N ASN A 177 26.75 -9.65 0.70
CA ASN A 177 25.34 -9.56 1.09
C ASN A 177 24.74 -10.95 1.39
N CYS A 178 25.18 -11.99 0.67
CA CYS A 178 24.82 -13.38 0.95
C CYS A 178 25.24 -13.77 2.37
N HIS A 179 26.51 -13.56 2.74
CA HIS A 179 27.00 -13.84 4.09
C HIS A 179 26.29 -13.02 5.17
N LEU A 180 25.97 -11.75 4.89
CA LEU A 180 25.16 -10.93 5.81
C LEU A 180 23.76 -11.54 6.01
N CYS A 181 23.13 -11.99 4.92
CA CYS A 181 21.82 -12.63 4.94
C CYS A 181 21.83 -13.95 5.74
N GLU A 182 22.81 -14.81 5.50
CA GLU A 182 22.99 -16.07 6.23
C GLU A 182 23.24 -15.82 7.73
N SER A 183 24.05 -14.81 8.06
CA SER A 183 24.27 -14.40 9.45
C SER A 183 22.97 -13.94 10.14
N LEU A 184 22.10 -13.23 9.40
CA LEU A 184 20.76 -12.88 9.90
C LEU A 184 19.89 -14.12 10.10
N ALA A 185 19.85 -15.04 9.15
CA ALA A 185 19.09 -16.28 9.27
C ALA A 185 19.51 -17.09 10.50
N ASN A 186 20.83 -17.24 10.73
CA ASN A 186 21.39 -17.97 11.86
C ASN A 186 21.10 -17.30 13.22
N SER A 187 21.16 -15.97 13.28
CA SER A 187 20.95 -15.23 14.53
C SER A 187 19.49 -15.03 14.89
N CYS A 188 18.61 -14.91 13.89
CA CYS A 188 17.18 -14.65 14.08
C CYS A 188 16.34 -15.93 14.16
N PHE A 189 16.76 -16.97 13.44
CA PHE A 189 16.06 -18.24 13.33
C PHE A 189 17.05 -19.40 13.51
N PRO A 190 17.59 -19.62 14.72
CA PRO A 190 18.54 -20.70 14.96
C PRO A 190 17.83 -22.08 14.81
N PRO A 191 18.29 -22.95 13.90
CA PRO A 191 17.58 -24.20 13.53
C PRO A 191 17.58 -25.27 14.63
N GLN A 192 18.33 -25.04 15.71
CA GLN A 192 18.42 -25.92 16.89
C GLN A 192 17.41 -25.53 17.98
N GLU A 193 16.87 -24.30 17.97
CA GLU A 193 16.00 -23.80 19.04
C GLU A 193 14.60 -24.43 18.99
N SER A 194 14.00 -24.54 17.79
CA SER A 194 12.68 -25.16 17.63
C SER A 194 12.42 -25.63 16.20
N PRO A 195 11.42 -26.51 15.97
CA PRO A 195 10.99 -26.89 14.62
C PRO A 195 10.48 -25.69 13.81
N SER A 196 9.80 -24.74 14.44
CA SER A 196 9.34 -23.49 13.81
C SER A 196 10.53 -22.62 13.40
N ALA A 197 11.53 -22.46 14.28
CA ALA A 197 12.77 -21.74 13.96
C ALA A 197 13.49 -22.36 12.76
N ARG A 198 13.55 -23.70 12.68
CA ARG A 198 14.13 -24.40 11.51
C ARG A 198 13.36 -24.13 10.22
N ARG A 199 12.02 -24.19 10.25
CA ARG A 199 11.19 -23.88 9.07
C ARG A 199 11.38 -22.43 8.61
N LEU A 200 11.43 -21.49 9.56
CA LEU A 200 11.67 -20.07 9.28
C LEU A 200 13.09 -19.81 8.78
N HIS A 201 14.08 -20.55 9.29
CA HIS A 201 15.46 -20.49 8.81
C HIS A 201 15.54 -20.88 7.33
N ASP A 202 15.02 -22.06 6.98
CA ASP A 202 14.99 -22.55 5.59
C ASP A 202 14.19 -21.62 4.68
N PHE A 203 13.07 -21.10 5.19
CA PHE A 203 12.27 -20.09 4.47
C PHE A 203 13.07 -18.82 4.21
N PHE A 204 13.75 -18.28 5.22
CA PHE A 204 14.51 -17.03 5.12
C PHE A 204 15.66 -17.17 4.11
N LEU A 205 16.40 -18.28 4.15
CA LEU A 205 17.46 -18.56 3.19
C LEU A 205 16.94 -18.56 1.75
N ARG A 206 15.84 -19.28 1.49
CA ARG A 206 15.26 -19.38 0.14
C ARG A 206 14.63 -18.09 -0.36
N GLN A 207 13.99 -17.34 0.53
CA GLN A 207 13.24 -16.13 0.17
C GLN A 207 14.16 -14.92 -0.02
N PHE A 208 15.21 -14.80 0.80
CA PHE A 208 16.09 -13.64 0.84
C PHE A 208 17.51 -13.95 0.36
N CYS A 209 18.11 -15.06 0.81
CA CYS A 209 19.54 -15.30 0.63
C CYS A 209 19.90 -15.86 -0.75
N ASP A 210 19.13 -16.82 -1.29
CA ASP A 210 19.39 -17.46 -2.59
C ASP A 210 19.47 -16.46 -3.76
N ALA A 211 18.81 -15.30 -3.63
CA ALA A 211 18.82 -14.25 -4.64
C ALA A 211 20.17 -13.48 -4.71
N HIS A 212 21.06 -13.63 -3.72
CA HIS A 212 22.40 -13.01 -3.71
C HIS A 212 23.40 -13.75 -4.61
N THR A 213 23.05 -13.90 -5.88
CA THR A 213 23.89 -14.54 -6.89
C THR A 213 23.91 -13.71 -8.17
N CYS A 214 25.05 -13.70 -8.87
CA CYS A 214 25.15 -13.09 -10.20
C CYS A 214 24.62 -13.98 -11.32
N LYS A 215 24.04 -15.16 -11.01
CA LYS A 215 23.38 -16.00 -12.00
C LYS A 215 22.15 -15.28 -12.56
N ARG A 216 21.97 -15.34 -13.88
CA ARG A 216 20.80 -14.72 -14.54
C ARG A 216 19.51 -15.44 -14.08
N GLY A 217 18.50 -14.66 -13.67
CA GLY A 217 17.18 -15.17 -13.30
C GLY A 217 16.91 -15.34 -11.81
N SER A 218 17.86 -15.02 -10.92
CA SER A 218 17.59 -14.94 -9.48
C SER A 218 16.76 -13.69 -9.17
N GLN A 219 15.54 -13.88 -8.68
CA GLN A 219 14.65 -12.79 -8.24
C GLN A 219 14.49 -12.88 -6.72
N PRO A 220 14.66 -11.78 -5.98
CA PRO A 220 14.33 -11.76 -4.56
C PRO A 220 12.82 -11.98 -4.39
N PHE A 221 12.44 -12.55 -3.25
CA PHE A 221 11.03 -12.78 -2.89
C PHE A 221 10.26 -13.73 -3.81
N ALA A 222 10.90 -14.79 -4.31
CA ALA A 222 10.30 -15.73 -5.26
C ALA A 222 8.96 -16.34 -4.79
N ARG A 223 8.74 -16.47 -3.47
CA ARG A 223 7.49 -17.00 -2.90
C ARG A 223 6.38 -15.95 -2.75
N GLY A 224 6.65 -14.69 -3.07
CA GLY A 224 5.75 -13.56 -2.86
C GLY A 224 5.62 -13.16 -1.39
N SER A 225 4.73 -12.22 -1.11
CA SER A 225 4.52 -11.61 0.21
C SER A 225 3.71 -12.48 1.18
N GLY A 226 3.24 -13.66 0.77
CA GLY A 226 2.41 -14.53 1.63
C GLY A 226 1.06 -13.93 2.05
N LYS A 227 0.81 -12.64 1.79
CA LYS A 227 -0.48 -11.97 1.97
C LYS A 227 -1.44 -12.48 0.91
N THR A 228 -2.34 -13.38 1.30
CA THR A 228 -3.49 -13.70 0.46
C THR A 228 -4.39 -12.48 0.42
N THR A 229 -4.29 -11.67 -0.64
CA THR A 229 -5.35 -10.71 -0.97
C THR A 229 -6.62 -11.52 -1.15
N ASN A 230 -7.56 -11.40 -0.20
CA ASN A 230 -8.82 -12.12 -0.23
C ASN A 230 -9.69 -11.57 -1.37
N LEU A 231 -9.36 -11.93 -2.61
CA LEU A 231 -10.06 -11.52 -3.82
C LEU A 231 -11.55 -11.84 -3.74
N LEU A 232 -11.89 -12.95 -3.08
CA LEU A 232 -13.26 -13.36 -2.77
C LEU A 232 -13.98 -12.34 -1.87
N TYR A 233 -13.30 -11.80 -0.85
CA TYR A 233 -13.87 -10.77 0.02
C TYR A 233 -14.22 -9.51 -0.78
N TYR A 234 -13.29 -9.02 -1.61
CA TYR A 234 -13.55 -7.87 -2.48
C TYR A 234 -14.66 -8.14 -3.50
N ALA A 235 -14.71 -9.34 -4.09
CA ALA A 235 -15.76 -9.74 -5.02
C ALA A 235 -17.15 -9.76 -4.35
N VAL A 236 -17.24 -10.29 -3.12
CA VAL A 236 -18.48 -10.29 -2.33
C VAL A 236 -18.91 -8.87 -1.96
N CYS A 237 -17.97 -8.01 -1.54
CA CYS A 237 -18.27 -6.60 -1.26
C CYS A 237 -18.82 -5.87 -2.49
N LEU A 238 -18.20 -6.05 -3.66
CA LEU A 238 -18.69 -5.46 -4.92
C LEU A 238 -20.08 -5.97 -5.29
N LEU A 239 -20.33 -7.28 -5.13
CA LEU A 239 -21.63 -7.88 -5.42
C LEU A 239 -22.72 -7.29 -4.50
N LEU A 240 -22.43 -7.13 -3.21
CA LEU A 240 -23.36 -6.50 -2.25
C LEU A 240 -23.68 -5.05 -2.63
N MET A 241 -22.67 -4.28 -3.04
CA MET A 241 -22.85 -2.88 -3.48
C MET A 241 -23.71 -2.76 -4.74
N MET A 242 -23.71 -3.78 -5.60
CA MET A 242 -24.57 -3.81 -6.80
C MET A 242 -25.98 -4.33 -6.50
N MET A 243 -26.12 -5.34 -5.63
CA MET A 243 -27.41 -5.97 -5.33
C MET A 243 -28.31 -5.09 -4.45
N LEU A 244 -27.76 -4.31 -3.52
CA LEU A 244 -28.55 -3.42 -2.66
C LEU A 244 -29.37 -2.39 -3.47
N PRO A 245 -28.76 -1.57 -4.36
CA PRO A 245 -29.49 -0.60 -5.17
C PRO A 245 -30.56 -1.24 -6.06
N ILE A 246 -30.26 -2.39 -6.67
CA ILE A 246 -31.20 -3.13 -7.51
C ILE A 246 -32.42 -3.55 -6.69
N PHE A 247 -32.21 -4.09 -5.48
CA PHE A 247 -33.29 -4.47 -4.58
C PHE A 247 -34.18 -3.27 -4.23
N TYR A 248 -33.59 -2.14 -3.84
CA TYR A 248 -34.36 -0.92 -3.52
C TYR A 248 -35.11 -0.36 -4.73
N CYS A 249 -34.51 -0.42 -5.93
CA CYS A 249 -35.18 -0.05 -7.17
C CYS A 249 -36.42 -0.92 -7.44
N ILE A 250 -36.32 -2.24 -7.27
CA ILE A 250 -37.45 -3.17 -7.44
C ILE A 250 -38.57 -2.84 -6.45
N VAL A 251 -38.24 -2.65 -5.17
CA VAL A 251 -39.21 -2.28 -4.12
C VAL A 251 -39.88 -0.94 -4.46
N TYR A 252 -39.12 0.06 -4.89
CA TYR A 252 -39.65 1.36 -5.28
C TYR A 252 -40.62 1.28 -6.46
N VAL A 253 -40.28 0.52 -7.51
CA VAL A 253 -41.17 0.32 -8.66
C VAL A 253 -42.45 -0.40 -8.23
N HIS A 254 -42.33 -1.46 -7.43
CA HIS A 254 -43.48 -2.22 -6.96
C HIS A 254 -44.42 -1.38 -6.07
N GLN A 255 -43.88 -0.60 -5.13
CA GLN A 255 -44.67 0.33 -4.31
C GLN A 255 -45.38 1.39 -5.17
N ARG A 256 -44.69 1.92 -6.19
CA ARG A 256 -45.26 2.90 -7.11
C ARG A 256 -46.40 2.31 -7.95
N GLU A 257 -46.27 1.07 -8.40
CA GLU A 257 -47.33 0.36 -9.13
C GLU A 257 -48.56 0.12 -8.26
N MET A 258 -48.36 -0.38 -7.04
CA MET A 258 -49.45 -0.55 -6.07
C MET A 258 -50.14 0.78 -5.74
N GLY A 259 -49.36 1.86 -5.60
CA GLY A 259 -49.89 3.22 -5.40
C GLY A 259 -50.70 3.76 -6.59
N LYS A 260 -50.35 3.38 -7.83
CA LYS A 260 -51.16 3.70 -9.03
C LYS A 260 -52.43 2.86 -9.11
N HIS A 261 -52.34 1.58 -8.78
CA HIS A 261 -53.48 0.65 -8.76
C HIS A 261 -54.57 1.19 -7.81
N ILE A 262 -54.22 1.56 -6.57
CA ILE A 262 -55.15 2.14 -5.58
C ILE A 262 -55.83 3.44 -6.07
N LYS A 263 -55.10 4.32 -6.77
CA LYS A 263 -55.67 5.56 -7.33
C LYS A 263 -56.64 5.31 -8.49
N ASN A 264 -56.52 4.18 -9.18
CA ASN A 264 -57.42 3.80 -10.28
C ASN A 264 -58.75 3.22 -9.76
N PHE A 265 -58.76 2.47 -8.64
CA PHE A 265 -60.02 2.01 -8.01
C PHE A 265 -60.83 3.13 -7.37
N LYS A 266 -60.17 4.21 -6.93
CA LYS A 266 -60.85 5.35 -6.28
C LYS A 266 -61.62 6.25 -7.25
N ARG A 267 -61.62 5.95 -8.57
CA ARG A 267 -62.15 6.81 -9.63
C ARG A 267 -63.41 6.25 -10.32
N ILE A 268 -64.26 5.53 -9.59
CA ILE A 268 -65.64 5.23 -10.02
C ILE A 268 -66.58 6.32 -9.45
N PRO A 269 -67.11 7.25 -10.27
CA PRO A 269 -68.08 8.24 -9.80
C PRO A 269 -69.43 7.56 -9.49
N LYS A 270 -70.02 7.87 -8.33
CA LYS A 270 -71.40 7.48 -8.01
C LYS A 270 -72.34 8.10 -9.04
N MET A 271 -73.00 7.27 -9.83
CA MET A 271 -74.02 7.68 -10.80
C MET A 271 -75.28 8.13 -10.03
N ASN A 272 -75.65 9.40 -10.19
CA ASN A 272 -76.84 10.02 -9.63
C ASN A 272 -78.11 9.23 -10.05
N GLN A 273 -78.81 8.66 -9.08
CA GLN A 273 -80.20 8.23 -9.26
C GLN A 273 -81.09 9.47 -9.37
N LYS A 274 -81.60 9.75 -10.57
CA LYS A 274 -82.75 10.64 -10.77
C LYS A 274 -83.99 9.97 -10.20
N LYS A 275 -84.68 10.62 -9.25
CA LYS A 275 -86.08 10.29 -8.91
C LYS A 275 -86.99 10.84 -10.01
N SER A 276 -87.88 9.98 -10.48
CA SER A 276 -88.96 10.27 -11.42
C SER A 276 -90.24 10.53 -10.63
N TYR A 277 -90.90 11.66 -10.93
CA TYR A 277 -92.24 12.13 -10.53
C TYR A 277 -92.57 12.21 -9.03
#